data_AF-A0A2N2GB79-F1
#
_entry.id   AF-A0A2N2GB79-F1
#
_cell.length_a   1.000
_cell.length_b   1.000
_cell.length_c   1.000
_cell.angle_alpha   90.00
_cell.angle_beta   90.00
_cell.angle_gamma   90.00
#
_symmetry.space_group_name_H-M   'P 1'
#
loop_
_entity.id
_entity.type
_entity.pdbx_description
1 polymer ?
#
loop_
_entity_poly.entity_id
_entity_poly.type
_entity_poly.pdbx_seq_one_letter_code
_entity_poly.pdbx_strand_id
1 'polypeptide(L)'
;MRKAQRFSWMILLNAFINRVQLTTDGHHAYLQAVDNAFDDDIDYAMLVKSYESSQEETLYSPARCTGSDKKRISGNPDPKNVSTSYVERQNLTMRMCMRRFSRLTNGFSKKVENHLSFVPALYVL
;
A
#
# COMPACT_ATOMS: atom_id res chain seq x y z
N MET A 1 6.79 32.72 -11.33
CA MET A 1 6.38 32.25 -9.99
C MET A 1 6.45 30.72 -9.85
N ARG A 2 7.65 30.10 -9.96
CA ARG A 2 7.85 28.62 -9.89
C ARG A 2 8.90 28.20 -8.86
N LYS A 3 9.17 29.02 -7.83
CA LYS A 3 10.17 28.73 -6.78
C LYS A 3 9.58 28.14 -5.49
N ALA A 4 8.24 28.15 -5.32
CA ALA A 4 7.58 27.67 -4.11
C ALA A 4 7.44 26.14 -4.01
N GLN A 5 7.32 25.42 -5.15
CA GLN A 5 7.12 23.96 -5.13
C GLN A 5 8.37 23.15 -4.75
N ARG A 6 9.58 23.72 -4.86
CA ARG A 6 10.82 23.04 -4.46
C ARG A 6 11.11 23.14 -2.95
N PHE A 7 10.56 24.14 -2.27
CA PHE A 7 10.83 24.37 -0.84
C PHE A 7 9.99 23.48 0.09
N SER A 8 8.82 23.04 -0.36
CA SER A 8 7.93 22.17 0.44
C SER A 8 8.42 20.72 0.56
N TRP A 9 9.24 20.23 -0.37
CA TRP A 9 9.81 18.88 -0.33
C TRP A 9 11.07 18.78 0.54
N MET A 10 11.80 19.88 0.69
CA MET A 10 13.06 19.94 1.43
C MET A 10 12.88 19.90 2.96
N ILE A 11 11.69 20.26 3.46
CA ILE A 11 11.37 20.24 4.90
C ILE A 11 11.01 18.82 5.38
N LEU A 12 10.55 17.94 4.49
CA LEU A 12 10.24 16.54 4.82
C LEU A 12 11.49 15.65 4.87
N LEU A 13 12.49 15.90 4.02
CA LEU A 13 13.73 15.13 3.97
C LEU A 13 14.59 15.26 5.23
N ASN A 14 14.54 16.42 5.90
CA ASN A 14 15.39 16.72 7.06
C ASN A 14 14.83 16.20 8.41
N ALA A 15 13.66 15.55 8.40
CA ALA A 15 12.99 15.07 9.62
C ALA A 15 13.34 13.62 10.00
N PHE A 16 14.08 12.89 9.15
CA PHE A 16 14.44 11.51 9.40
C PHE A 16 15.89 11.41 9.90
N ILE A 17 16.04 11.37 11.23
CA ILE A 17 17.32 11.04 11.90
C ILE A 17 17.76 9.59 11.58
N ASN A 18 16.82 8.75 11.11
CA ASN A 18 17.04 7.36 10.72
C ASN A 18 16.44 7.10 9.32
N ARG A 19 17.12 6.26 8.52
CA ARG A 19 16.60 5.77 7.24
C ARG A 19 15.21 5.14 7.41
N VAL A 20 14.32 5.42 6.46
CA VAL A 20 12.95 4.90 6.45
C VAL A 20 12.93 3.54 5.76
N GLN A 21 12.26 2.56 6.39
CA GLN A 21 11.97 1.27 5.77
C GLN A 21 10.62 1.32 5.04
N LEU A 22 10.63 0.98 3.76
CA LEU A 22 9.44 0.87 2.91
C LEU A 22 9.21 -0.60 2.52
N THR A 23 7.96 -1.06 2.60
CA THR A 23 7.55 -2.38 2.13
C THR A 23 6.38 -2.27 1.18
N THR A 24 6.47 -2.89 0.01
CA THR A 24 5.37 -2.99 -0.97
C THR A 24 5.09 -4.44 -1.35
N ASP A 25 3.99 -4.66 -2.05
CA ASP A 25 3.71 -5.93 -2.72
C ASP A 25 4.54 -6.07 -4.01
N GLY A 26 4.46 -7.25 -4.62
CA GLY A 26 5.26 -7.63 -5.79
C GLY A 26 4.89 -6.98 -7.13
N HIS A 27 4.19 -5.85 -7.14
CA HIS A 27 3.81 -5.18 -8.38
C HIS A 27 5.01 -4.44 -9.00
N HIS A 28 5.36 -4.82 -10.23
CA HIS A 28 6.58 -4.35 -10.91
C HIS A 28 6.69 -2.82 -11.02
N ALA A 29 5.57 -2.10 -11.14
CA ALA A 29 5.58 -0.64 -11.23
C ALA A 29 6.19 0.05 -10.00
N TYR A 30 6.19 -0.60 -8.82
CA TYR A 30 6.79 -0.04 -7.62
C TYR A 30 8.30 0.08 -7.71
N LEU A 31 8.98 -0.80 -8.46
CA LEU A 31 10.43 -0.71 -8.64
C LEU A 31 10.82 0.66 -9.21
N GLN A 32 10.17 1.07 -10.30
CA GLN A 32 10.45 2.34 -10.94
C GLN A 32 9.89 3.53 -10.13
N ALA A 33 8.72 3.39 -9.52
CA ALA A 33 8.09 4.48 -8.77
C ALA A 33 8.87 4.84 -7.50
N VAL A 34 9.36 3.84 -6.77
CA VAL A 34 10.13 4.03 -5.54
C VAL A 34 11.50 4.60 -5.86
N ASP A 35 12.19 4.05 -6.86
CA ASP A 35 13.48 4.53 -7.36
C ASP A 35 13.41 6.02 -7.77
N ASN A 36 12.41 6.39 -8.57
CA ASN A 36 12.21 7.78 -8.98
C ASN A 36 11.86 8.76 -7.84
N ALA A 37 11.27 8.27 -6.75
CA ALA A 37 10.75 9.12 -5.67
C ALA A 37 11.74 9.30 -4.51
N PHE A 38 12.47 8.24 -4.17
CA PHE A 38 13.32 8.18 -3.00
C PHE A 38 14.78 7.87 -3.33
N ASP A 39 15.08 7.52 -4.58
CA ASP A 39 16.43 7.12 -5.03
C ASP A 39 17.00 6.07 -4.06
N ASP A 40 18.25 6.24 -3.62
CA ASP A 40 18.87 5.28 -2.71
C ASP A 40 18.61 5.57 -1.23
N ASP A 41 17.89 6.63 -0.84
CA ASP A 41 17.79 7.14 0.55
C ASP A 41 16.99 6.27 1.54
N ILE A 42 16.34 5.20 1.06
CA ILE A 42 15.46 4.35 1.86
C ILE A 42 15.87 2.88 1.85
N ASP A 43 15.41 2.13 2.86
CA ASP A 43 15.53 0.67 2.90
C ASP A 43 14.26 0.05 2.33
N TYR A 44 14.37 -0.60 1.17
CA TYR A 44 13.22 -1.07 0.40
C TYR A 44 13.19 -2.59 0.26
N ALA A 45 12.05 -3.18 0.63
CA ALA A 45 11.76 -4.60 0.46
C ALA A 45 10.40 -4.81 -0.19
N MET A 46 10.28 -5.86 -1.00
CA MET A 46 9.01 -6.35 -1.51
C MET A 46 8.61 -7.63 -0.80
N LEU A 47 7.32 -7.77 -0.52
CA LEU A 47 6.72 -9.02 -0.05
C LEU A 47 5.76 -9.53 -1.13
N VAL A 48 6.09 -10.68 -1.70
CA VAL A 48 5.29 -11.34 -2.73
C VAL A 48 4.52 -12.48 -2.07
N LYS A 49 3.19 -12.44 -2.13
CA LYS A 49 2.35 -13.53 -1.63
C LYS A 49 1.91 -14.42 -2.78
N SER A 50 2.12 -15.72 -2.61
CA SER A 50 1.66 -16.74 -3.55
C SER A 50 0.29 -17.23 -3.11
N TYR A 51 -0.65 -17.21 -4.03
CA TYR A 51 -2.03 -17.66 -3.81
C TYR A 51 -2.34 -18.76 -4.80
N GLU A 52 -2.93 -19.85 -4.32
CA GLU A 52 -3.45 -20.93 -5.15
C GLU A 52 -4.96 -21.03 -4.95
N SER A 53 -5.68 -21.25 -6.05
CA SER A 53 -7.12 -21.50 -6.03
C SER A 53 -7.38 -22.83 -6.74
N SER A 54 -8.13 -23.72 -6.11
CA SER A 54 -8.70 -24.88 -6.79
C SER A 54 -10.01 -24.48 -7.47
N GLN A 55 -10.32 -25.07 -8.63
CA GLN A 55 -11.58 -24.80 -9.35
C GLN A 55 -12.83 -25.28 -8.61
N GLU A 56 -12.67 -26.11 -7.57
CA GLU A 56 -13.77 -26.63 -6.76
C GLU A 56 -14.28 -25.61 -5.73
N GLU A 57 -13.49 -24.58 -5.42
CA GLU A 57 -13.92 -23.52 -4.51
C GLU A 57 -14.97 -22.62 -5.17
N THR A 58 -16.12 -22.48 -4.52
CA THR A 58 -17.24 -21.66 -4.99
C THR A 58 -16.81 -20.23 -5.36
N LEU A 59 -17.53 -19.59 -6.31
CA LEU A 59 -17.28 -18.26 -6.91
C LEU A 59 -16.87 -17.11 -5.95
N TYR A 60 -17.03 -17.27 -4.64
CA TYR A 60 -16.77 -16.23 -3.62
C TYR A 60 -15.74 -16.63 -2.57
N SER A 61 -15.16 -17.83 -2.64
CA SER A 61 -14.07 -18.24 -1.74
C SER A 61 -12.77 -17.53 -2.13
N PRO A 62 -12.06 -16.92 -1.17
CA PRO A 62 -10.75 -16.34 -1.46
C PRO A 62 -9.72 -17.44 -1.68
N ALA A 63 -8.81 -17.22 -2.63
CA ALA A 63 -7.69 -18.13 -2.88
C ALA A 63 -6.86 -18.35 -1.61
N ARG A 64 -6.41 -19.59 -1.41
CA ARG A 64 -5.58 -19.96 -0.26
C ARG A 64 -4.18 -19.37 -0.45
N CYS A 65 -3.71 -18.60 0.54
CA CYS A 65 -2.32 -18.14 0.58
C CYS A 65 -1.40 -19.35 0.86
N THR A 66 -0.53 -19.68 -0.08
CA THR A 66 0.39 -20.84 0.00
C THR A 66 1.77 -20.47 0.50
N GLY A 67 2.21 -19.23 0.27
CA GLY A 67 3.53 -18.78 0.70
C GLY A 67 3.70 -17.27 0.61
N SER A 68 4.80 -16.79 1.21
CA SER A 68 5.21 -15.39 1.12
C SER A 68 6.72 -15.28 0.97
N ASP A 69 7.17 -14.65 -0.12
CA ASP A 69 8.58 -14.42 -0.41
C ASP A 69 8.95 -12.97 -0.12
N LYS A 70 9.95 -12.76 0.73
CA LYS A 70 10.51 -11.44 1.03
C LYS A 70 11.73 -11.21 0.15
N LYS A 71 11.70 -10.17 -0.68
CA LYS A 71 12.80 -9.77 -1.56
C LYS A 71 13.34 -8.41 -1.11
N ARG A 72 14.61 -8.35 -0.74
CA ARG A 72 15.33 -7.10 -0.50
C ARG A 72 15.67 -6.46 -1.86
N ILE A 73 15.34 -5.19 -2.03
CA ILE A 73 15.58 -4.44 -3.27
C ILE A 73 16.71 -3.43 -3.09
N SER A 74 16.59 -2.51 -2.11
CA SER A 74 17.66 -1.55 -1.78
C SER A 74 17.82 -1.38 -0.26
N GLY A 75 18.96 -0.85 0.17
CA GLY A 75 19.26 -0.54 1.58
C GLY A 75 19.32 -1.78 2.47
N ASN A 76 19.26 -1.68 3.80
CA ASN A 76 19.31 -2.85 4.70
C ASN A 76 18.03 -3.00 5.52
N PRO A 77 16.90 -3.41 4.90
CA PRO A 77 15.62 -3.50 5.60
C PRO A 77 15.62 -4.64 6.63
N ASP A 78 15.05 -4.39 7.81
CA ASP A 78 14.87 -5.44 8.83
C ASP A 78 13.82 -6.45 8.35
N PRO A 79 14.18 -7.73 8.12
CA PRO A 79 13.26 -8.75 7.64
C PRO A 79 12.07 -8.99 8.57
N LYS A 80 12.16 -8.65 9.87
CA LYS A 80 11.05 -8.80 10.81
C LYS A 80 9.92 -7.81 10.52
N ASN A 81 10.25 -6.61 10.07
CA ASN A 81 9.28 -5.54 9.84
C ASN A 81 8.67 -5.56 8.42
N VAL A 82 9.24 -6.35 7.51
CA VAL A 82 8.71 -6.52 6.15
C VAL A 82 7.36 -7.24 6.21
N SER A 83 6.28 -6.48 6.07
CA SER A 83 4.89 -6.97 6.08
C SER A 83 3.96 -6.06 5.27
N THR A 84 2.94 -6.65 4.65
CA THR A 84 1.85 -5.93 3.93
C THR A 84 0.53 -5.94 4.72
N SER A 85 0.52 -6.57 5.90
CA SER A 85 -0.68 -6.81 6.72
C SER A 85 -1.39 -5.53 7.13
N TYR A 86 -0.65 -4.46 7.42
CA TYR A 86 -1.23 -3.17 7.80
C TYR A 86 -2.07 -2.56 6.67
N VAL A 87 -1.50 -2.52 5.46
CA VAL A 87 -2.19 -2.01 4.27
C VAL A 87 -3.37 -2.92 3.90
N GLU A 88 -3.20 -4.24 4.00
CA GLU A 88 -4.29 -5.20 3.77
C GLU A 88 -5.44 -5.04 4.77
N ARG A 89 -5.12 -4.82 6.06
CA ARG A 89 -6.11 -4.56 7.10
C ARG A 89 -6.85 -3.25 6.84
N GLN A 90 -6.13 -2.20 6.47
CA GLN A 90 -6.73 -0.92 6.10
C GLN A 90 -7.68 -1.08 4.90
N ASN A 91 -7.26 -1.81 3.86
CA ASN A 91 -8.09 -2.11 2.70
C ASN A 91 -9.35 -2.90 3.08
N LEU A 92 -9.24 -3.86 4.01
CA LEU A 92 -10.39 -4.57 4.55
C LEU A 92 -11.34 -3.62 5.29
N THR A 93 -10.84 -2.80 6.21
CA THR A 93 -11.65 -1.82 6.95
C THR A 93 -12.39 -0.89 5.99
N MET A 94 -11.70 -0.37 4.97
CA MET A 94 -12.33 0.48 3.96
C MET A 94 -13.46 -0.24 3.20
N ARG A 95 -13.29 -1.51 2.85
CA ARG A 95 -14.33 -2.31 2.18
C ARG A 95 -15.52 -2.63 3.08
N MET A 96 -15.27 -2.87 4.36
CA MET A 96 -16.31 -3.21 5.33
C MET A 96 -17.13 -1.99 5.75
N CYS A 97 -16.48 -0.85 5.98
CA CYS A 97 -17.14 0.38 6.40
C CYS A 97 -17.86 1.10 5.25
N MET A 98 -17.53 0.81 3.98
CA MET A 98 -18.12 1.50 2.83
C MET A 98 -18.69 0.56 1.78
N ARG A 99 -20.01 0.63 1.59
CA ARG A 99 -20.73 -0.19 0.59
C ARG A 99 -20.32 0.08 -0.87
N ARG A 100 -19.65 1.20 -1.16
CA ARG A 100 -19.14 1.51 -2.52
C ARG A 100 -17.93 0.65 -2.92
N PHE A 101 -17.23 0.05 -1.96
CA PHE A 101 -16.07 -0.81 -2.19
C PHE A 101 -16.36 -2.30 -2.00
N SER A 102 -17.54 -2.70 -1.53
CA SER A 102 -17.97 -4.09 -1.56
C SER A 102 -18.48 -4.50 -2.95
N ARG A 103 -18.48 -5.81 -3.23
CA ARG A 103 -19.05 -6.40 -4.44
C ARG A 103 -20.57 -6.56 -4.27
N LEU A 104 -21.32 -6.53 -5.38
CA LEU A 104 -22.78 -6.72 -5.43
C LEU A 104 -23.56 -5.74 -4.52
N THR A 105 -23.51 -4.46 -4.87
CA THR A 105 -24.13 -3.40 -4.06
C THR A 105 -24.71 -2.31 -4.95
N ASN A 106 -25.76 -1.65 -4.45
CA ASN A 106 -26.36 -0.49 -5.10
C ASN A 106 -25.64 0.83 -4.75
N GLY A 107 -24.48 0.75 -4.08
CA GLY A 107 -23.67 1.90 -3.70
C GLY A 107 -22.87 2.40 -4.90
N PHE A 108 -23.47 3.28 -5.70
CA PHE A 108 -22.83 3.88 -6.88
C PHE A 108 -21.96 5.10 -6.52
N SER A 109 -21.07 5.48 -7.45
CA SER A 109 -20.11 6.60 -7.41
C SER A 109 -18.81 6.35 -6.65
N LYS A 110 -17.75 6.03 -7.42
CA LYS A 110 -16.34 5.97 -6.98
C LYS A 110 -15.57 7.27 -7.23
N LYS A 111 -16.27 8.38 -7.49
CA LYS A 111 -15.66 9.67 -7.74
C LYS A 111 -14.93 10.16 -6.49
N VAL A 112 -13.73 10.70 -6.66
CA VAL A 112 -12.84 11.10 -5.55
C VAL A 112 -13.52 12.16 -4.68
N GLU A 113 -14.24 13.10 -5.29
CA GLU A 113 -14.94 14.18 -4.58
C GLU A 113 -15.94 13.64 -3.57
N ASN A 114 -16.64 12.56 -3.93
CA ASN A 114 -17.63 11.92 -3.06
C ASN A 114 -17.01 11.01 -1.99
N HIS A 115 -15.73 10.67 -2.14
CA HIS A 115 -14.97 9.89 -1.15
C HIS A 115 -14.28 10.80 -0.12
N LEU A 116 -13.89 12.02 -0.51
CA LEU A 116 -13.22 12.97 0.37
C LEU A 116 -14.01 13.30 1.64
N SER A 117 -15.34 13.27 1.61
CA SER A 117 -16.16 13.49 2.81
C SER A 117 -16.16 12.30 3.80
N PHE A 118 -15.84 11.10 3.33
CA PHE A 118 -15.93 9.86 4.12
C PHE A 118 -14.56 9.34 4.58
N VAL A 119 -13.51 9.55 3.79
CA VAL A 119 -12.13 9.19 4.13
C VAL A 119 -11.69 9.75 5.50
N PRO A 120 -11.88 11.04 5.84
CA PRO A 120 -11.47 11.54 7.16
C PRO A 120 -12.18 10.84 8.32
N ALA A 121 -13.43 10.39 8.16
CA ALA A 121 -14.15 9.66 9.21
C ALA A 121 -13.56 8.26 9.50
N LEU A 122 -12.78 7.68 8.58
CA LEU A 122 -12.13 6.38 8.75
C LEU A 122 -10.72 6.45 9.36
N TYR A 123 -10.06 7.61 9.29
CA TYR A 123 -8.68 7.81 9.77
C TYR A 123 -8.62 8.52 11.15
N VAL A 124 -9.77 8.79 11.78
CA VAL A 124 -9.90 9.49 13.09
C VAL A 124 -10.04 8.51 14.27
N LEU A 125 -9.57 7.27 14.13
CA LEU A 125 -9.46 6.30 15.23
C LEU A 125 -8.01 5.87 15.43
#